data_AF-A0A358SYX4-F1
#
_entry.id   AF-A0A358SYX4-F1
#
_cell.length_a   1.000
_cell.length_b   1.000
_cell.length_c   1.000
_cell.angle_alpha   90.00
_cell.angle_beta   90.00
_cell.angle_gamma   90.00
#
_symmetry.space_group_name_H-M   'P 1'
#
loop_
_entity.id
_entity.type
_entity.pdbx_description
1 polymer ?
#
loop_
_entity_poly.entity_id
_entity_poly.type
_entity_poly.pdbx_seq_one_letter_code
_entity_poly.pdbx_strand_id
1 'polypeptide(L)'
;MKKYAYLLLPAAAASALALSGPPAFLAASHPFPPPDRIREVGRSASGDALALSLGFRRLAADVWFIRLMQYYGAPPEMDGSSGPEPEFGGGTYPDFLPIARHILALDPYFTNAGLYASASLAFNLSRPAEAVSLLNEALLYHPREWRYVTLLAAIGYSKASDPAKVARLIMPLIMEPDCPVMLRQLAAFLNKKAGNYRAASLIYKTILETTRDQFYIDNARKELARLEGMQR
;
A
#
# COMPACT_ATOMS: atom_id res chain seq x y z
N MET A 1 -45.59 21.95 39.35
CA MET A 1 -44.37 21.10 39.29
C MET A 1 -44.35 20.12 38.11
N LYS A 2 -44.69 20.54 36.86
CA LYS A 2 -44.76 19.64 35.68
C LYS A 2 -43.81 20.03 34.52
N LYS A 3 -42.97 21.06 34.67
CA LYS A 3 -42.16 21.63 33.56
C LYS A 3 -40.78 20.99 33.35
N TYR A 4 -40.34 20.07 34.22
CA TYR A 4 -39.00 19.45 34.11
C TYR A 4 -39.03 17.99 33.65
N ALA A 5 -40.21 17.38 33.49
CA ALA A 5 -40.34 15.98 33.07
C ALA A 5 -39.80 15.72 31.64
N TYR A 6 -39.85 16.72 30.76
CA TYR A 6 -39.38 16.61 29.37
C TYR A 6 -37.85 16.73 29.23
N LEU A 7 -37.14 17.21 30.27
CA LEU A 7 -35.67 17.28 30.29
C LEU A 7 -35.02 15.99 30.81
N LEU A 8 -35.75 15.17 31.56
CA LEU A 8 -35.23 13.93 32.14
C LEU A 8 -35.10 12.80 31.10
N LEU A 9 -35.95 12.79 30.07
CA LEU A 9 -35.96 11.78 29.02
C LEU A 9 -34.69 11.80 28.11
N PRO A 10 -34.23 12.96 27.59
CA PRO A 10 -32.98 13.01 26.82
C PRO A 10 -31.74 12.75 27.69
N ALA A 11 -31.76 13.18 28.96
CA ALA A 11 -30.67 12.93 29.89
C ALA A 11 -30.51 11.43 30.19
N ALA A 12 -31.62 10.71 30.44
CA ALA A 12 -31.60 9.27 30.67
C ALA A 12 -31.17 8.48 29.42
N ALA A 13 -31.57 8.91 28.21
CA ALA A 13 -31.15 8.29 26.97
C ALA A 13 -29.64 8.46 26.70
N ALA A 14 -29.09 9.65 26.98
CA ALA A 14 -27.64 9.91 26.88
C ALA A 14 -26.82 9.08 27.88
N SER A 15 -27.33 8.91 29.11
CA SER A 15 -26.68 8.06 30.12
C SER A 15 -26.75 6.56 29.77
N ALA A 16 -27.85 6.10 29.17
CA ALA A 16 -27.99 4.71 28.73
C ALA A 16 -27.02 4.36 27.59
N LEU A 17 -26.83 5.27 26.62
CA LEU A 17 -25.84 5.14 25.54
C LEU A 17 -24.39 5.16 26.05
N ALA A 18 -24.10 5.96 27.09
CA ALA A 18 -22.78 6.00 27.71
C ALA A 18 -22.43 4.73 28.49
N LEU A 19 -23.43 4.01 29.02
CA LEU A 19 -23.23 2.82 29.85
C LEU A 19 -23.29 1.49 29.06
N SER A 20 -23.92 1.45 27.89
CA SER A 20 -24.01 0.21 27.08
C SER A 20 -22.85 0.01 26.08
N GLY A 21 -22.03 1.04 25.84
CA GLY A 21 -20.97 1.02 24.82
C GLY A 21 -19.56 0.49 25.17
N PRO A 22 -19.08 0.38 26.43
CA PRO A 22 -17.62 0.29 26.63
C PRO A 22 -16.90 -1.03 26.26
N PRO A 23 -17.44 -2.25 26.48
CA PRO A 23 -16.57 -3.43 26.34
C PRO A 23 -16.37 -3.87 24.88
N ALA A 24 -17.31 -3.58 23.97
CA ALA A 24 -17.20 -3.96 22.56
C ALA A 24 -16.27 -3.03 21.75
N PHE A 25 -16.27 -1.73 22.07
CA PHE A 25 -15.40 -0.75 21.41
C PHE A 25 -13.93 -0.85 21.84
N LEU A 26 -13.66 -1.27 23.08
CA LEU A 26 -12.29 -1.41 23.59
C LEU A 26 -11.60 -2.71 23.14
N ALA A 27 -12.36 -3.74 22.78
CA ALA A 27 -11.84 -5.02 22.28
C ALA A 27 -11.71 -5.05 20.75
N ALA A 28 -12.31 -4.10 20.03
CA ALA A 28 -12.21 -4.01 18.58
C ALA A 28 -10.84 -3.46 18.18
N SER A 29 -10.02 -4.27 17.53
CA SER A 29 -8.85 -3.79 16.79
C SER A 29 -9.34 -2.79 15.74
N HIS A 30 -9.07 -1.51 15.96
CA HIS A 30 -9.50 -0.46 15.06
C HIS A 30 -8.83 -0.65 13.69
N PRO A 31 -9.58 -0.67 12.57
CA PRO A 31 -9.01 -1.01 11.26
C PRO A 31 -8.11 0.11 10.71
N PHE A 32 -8.15 1.30 11.30
CA PHE A 32 -7.31 2.44 10.92
C PHE A 32 -6.12 2.61 11.87
N PRO A 33 -5.01 3.19 11.39
CA PRO A 33 -3.89 3.58 12.24
C PRO A 33 -4.32 4.48 13.40
N PRO A 34 -3.61 4.42 14.53
CA PRO A 34 -3.87 5.33 15.65
C PRO A 34 -3.52 6.78 15.25
N PRO A 35 -4.18 7.79 15.84
CA PRO A 35 -4.02 9.19 15.41
C PRO A 35 -2.59 9.74 15.43
N ASP A 36 -1.72 9.23 16.29
CA ASP A 36 -0.29 9.58 16.37
C ASP A 36 0.50 9.21 15.09
N ARG A 37 -0.04 8.31 14.26
CA ARG A 37 0.54 7.96 12.96
C ARG A 37 0.18 8.95 11.84
N ILE A 38 -0.82 9.80 12.05
CA ILE A 38 -1.20 10.84 11.08
C ILE A 38 -0.23 12.01 11.27
N ARG A 39 0.74 12.13 10.35
CA ARG A 39 1.66 13.27 10.33
C ARG A 39 1.00 14.46 9.67
N GLU A 40 1.20 15.64 10.24
CA GLU A 40 0.73 16.88 9.62
C GLU A 40 1.44 17.11 8.29
N VAL A 41 0.66 17.48 7.28
CA VAL A 41 1.15 17.87 5.96
C VAL A 41 0.57 19.23 5.61
N GLY A 42 1.42 20.24 5.41
CA GLY A 42 0.98 21.62 5.26
C GLY A 42 0.27 22.13 6.52
N ARG A 43 -1.03 22.43 6.42
CA ARG A 43 -1.89 22.89 7.54
C ARG A 43 -3.06 21.92 7.77
N SER A 44 -2.78 20.62 7.78
CA SER A 44 -3.80 19.57 7.83
C SER A 44 -4.44 19.40 9.21
N ALA A 45 -3.73 19.76 10.29
CA ALA A 45 -4.05 19.34 11.66
C ALA A 45 -5.51 19.59 12.09
N SER A 46 -6.06 20.76 11.78
CA SER A 46 -7.45 21.11 12.13
C SER A 46 -8.48 20.31 11.33
N GLY A 47 -8.22 20.10 10.03
CA GLY A 47 -9.05 19.29 9.16
C GLY A 47 -9.01 17.82 9.56
N ASP A 48 -7.84 17.32 9.93
CA ASP A 48 -7.65 15.94 10.39
C ASP A 48 -8.35 15.72 11.73
N ALA A 49 -8.19 16.64 12.68
CA ALA A 49 -8.87 16.58 13.98
C ALA A 49 -10.40 16.56 13.82
N LEU A 50 -10.95 17.39 12.92
CA LEU A 50 -12.38 17.39 12.61
C LEU A 50 -12.80 16.05 11.96
N ALA A 51 -12.05 15.58 10.97
CA ALA A 51 -12.34 14.33 10.28
C ALA A 51 -12.30 13.13 11.22
N LEU A 52 -11.35 13.10 12.15
CA LEU A 52 -11.25 12.08 13.19
C LEU A 52 -12.44 12.15 14.15
N SER A 53 -12.77 13.35 14.64
CA SER A 53 -13.86 13.57 15.61
C SER A 53 -15.23 13.22 15.05
N LEU A 54 -15.45 13.43 13.75
CA LEU A 54 -16.71 13.14 13.06
C LEU A 54 -16.75 11.75 12.39
N GLY A 55 -15.66 10.97 12.45
CA GLY A 55 -15.57 9.67 11.78
C GLY A 55 -15.45 9.74 10.24
N PHE A 56 -15.06 10.89 9.68
CA PHE A 56 -14.92 11.15 8.25
C PHE A 56 -13.53 10.88 7.68
N ARG A 57 -12.76 9.98 8.32
CA ARG A 57 -11.41 9.58 7.88
C ARG A 57 -11.30 9.26 6.38
N ARG A 58 -12.24 8.45 5.86
CA ARG A 58 -12.23 8.02 4.44
C ARG A 58 -12.51 9.18 3.49
N LEU A 59 -13.49 10.02 3.81
CA LEU A 59 -13.79 11.23 3.04
C LEU A 59 -12.60 12.21 3.06
N ALA A 60 -11.93 12.36 4.20
CA ALA A 60 -10.72 13.18 4.28
C ALA A 60 -9.60 12.60 3.41
N ALA A 61 -9.42 11.28 3.37
CA ALA A 61 -8.47 10.62 2.47
C ALA A 61 -8.80 10.89 0.99
N ASP A 62 -10.09 10.87 0.60
CA ASP A 62 -10.53 11.23 -0.76
C ASP A 62 -10.17 12.67 -1.14
N VAL A 63 -10.43 13.63 -0.23
CA VAL A 63 -10.07 15.04 -0.43
C VAL A 63 -8.56 15.21 -0.56
N TRP A 64 -7.78 14.52 0.29
CA TRP A 64 -6.32 14.54 0.20
C TRP A 64 -5.79 13.90 -1.08
N PHE A 65 -6.45 12.87 -1.59
CA PHE A 65 -6.08 12.27 -2.87
C PHE A 65 -6.31 13.22 -4.03
N ILE A 66 -7.41 13.98 -4.05
CA ILE A 66 -7.62 15.06 -5.02
C ILE A 66 -6.50 16.10 -4.93
N ARG A 67 -6.11 16.51 -3.70
CA ARG A 67 -5.00 17.45 -3.50
C ARG A 67 -3.66 16.89 -3.99
N LEU A 68 -3.39 15.61 -3.78
CA LEU A 68 -2.19 14.95 -4.31
C LEU A 68 -2.16 15.04 -5.84
N MET A 69 -3.28 14.72 -6.50
CA MET A 69 -3.37 14.78 -7.96
C MET A 69 -3.22 16.22 -8.48
N GLN A 70 -3.80 17.20 -7.80
CA GLN A 70 -3.64 18.62 -8.14
C GLN A 70 -2.20 19.09 -7.95
N TYR A 71 -1.56 18.71 -6.84
CA TYR A 71 -0.17 19.04 -6.55
C TYR A 71 0.79 18.44 -7.58
N TYR A 72 0.61 17.16 -7.90
CA TYR A 72 1.46 16.47 -8.88
C TYR A 72 1.15 16.84 -10.33
N GLY A 73 -0.07 17.31 -10.61
CA GLY A 73 -0.45 17.84 -11.92
C GLY A 73 -0.07 19.31 -12.11
N ALA A 74 0.37 20.01 -11.07
CA ALA A 74 0.88 21.36 -11.18
C ALA A 74 2.27 21.37 -11.86
N PRO A 75 2.66 22.46 -12.54
CA PRO A 75 4.02 22.58 -13.06
C PRO A 75 5.04 22.31 -11.96
N PRO A 76 6.06 21.47 -12.22
CA PRO A 76 7.04 21.16 -11.20
C PRO A 76 7.80 22.41 -10.80
N GLU A 77 8.33 22.41 -9.57
CA GLU A 77 9.25 23.45 -9.12
C GLU A 77 10.46 23.45 -10.07
N MET A 78 10.59 24.52 -10.87
CA MET A 78 11.75 24.77 -11.70
C MET A 78 12.89 25.14 -10.76
N ASP A 79 13.83 24.23 -10.53
CA ASP A 79 15.17 24.65 -10.14
C ASP A 79 15.71 25.50 -11.30
N GLY A 80 16.34 26.64 -11.01
CA GLY A 80 16.75 27.64 -12.01
C GLY A 80 17.75 27.16 -13.08
N SER A 81 17.92 25.86 -13.27
CA SER A 81 18.53 25.23 -14.43
C SER A 81 17.61 25.30 -15.65
N SER A 82 18.08 25.99 -16.68
CA SER A 82 17.52 26.04 -18.03
C SER A 82 17.63 24.69 -18.76
N GLY A 83 17.07 23.63 -18.16
CA GLY A 83 16.93 22.31 -18.76
C GLY A 83 15.69 22.21 -19.64
N PRO A 84 15.59 21.18 -20.49
CA PRO A 84 14.35 20.87 -21.19
C PRO A 84 13.22 20.66 -20.17
N GLU A 85 12.00 21.09 -20.51
CA GLU A 85 10.86 20.87 -19.63
C GLU A 85 10.75 19.38 -19.26
N PRO A 86 10.51 19.06 -17.99
CA PRO A 86 10.39 17.68 -17.56
C PRO A 86 9.28 16.98 -18.36
N GLU A 87 9.57 15.74 -18.76
CA GLU A 87 8.61 14.84 -19.41
C GLU A 87 7.33 14.75 -18.55
N PHE A 88 6.16 14.51 -19.17
CA PHE A 88 4.89 14.45 -18.45
C PHE A 88 4.97 13.50 -17.23
N GLY A 89 4.85 14.06 -16.02
CA GLY A 89 4.96 13.32 -14.75
C GLY A 89 6.36 13.30 -14.12
N GLY A 90 7.36 13.91 -14.76
CA GLY A 90 8.67 14.19 -14.18
C GLY A 90 8.69 15.50 -13.38
N GLY A 91 9.82 15.77 -12.73
CA GLY A 91 10.06 16.98 -11.94
C GLY A 91 10.16 16.72 -10.43
N THR A 92 10.33 17.79 -9.67
CA THR A 92 10.57 17.73 -8.23
C THR A 92 9.29 18.02 -7.46
N TYR A 93 8.83 17.03 -6.70
CA TYR A 93 7.63 17.11 -5.85
C TYR A 93 7.97 16.61 -4.44
N PRO A 94 8.62 17.45 -3.61
CA PRO A 94 9.11 17.03 -2.29
C PRO A 94 7.99 16.51 -1.40
N ASP A 95 6.80 17.12 -1.47
CA ASP A 95 5.66 16.77 -0.61
C ASP A 95 4.85 15.55 -1.11
N PHE A 96 5.20 14.97 -2.26
CA PHE A 96 4.43 13.85 -2.83
C PHE A 96 4.35 12.65 -1.88
N LEU A 97 5.49 12.20 -1.32
CA LEU A 97 5.50 11.09 -0.37
C LEU A 97 4.82 11.45 0.97
N PRO A 98 5.10 12.61 1.59
CA PRO A 98 4.35 13.07 2.77
C PRO A 98 2.83 13.03 2.58
N ILE A 99 2.31 13.60 1.48
CA ILE A 99 0.88 13.59 1.18
C ILE A 99 0.37 12.16 0.98
N ALA A 100 1.09 11.31 0.23
CA ALA A 100 0.70 9.92 0.01
C ALA A 100 0.61 9.11 1.31
N ARG A 101 1.58 9.26 2.21
CA ARG A 101 1.54 8.65 3.54
C ARG A 101 0.39 9.17 4.37
N HIS A 102 0.10 10.46 4.29
CA HIS A 102 -1.02 11.07 4.99
C HIS A 102 -2.36 10.46 4.56
N ILE A 103 -2.58 10.27 3.26
CA ILE A 103 -3.76 9.59 2.72
C ILE A 103 -3.91 8.18 3.31
N LEU A 104 -2.84 7.38 3.32
CA LEU A 104 -2.89 6.01 3.86
C LEU A 104 -2.97 5.96 5.39
N ALA A 105 -2.53 7.00 6.09
CA ALA A 105 -2.72 7.14 7.53
C ALA A 105 -4.20 7.43 7.87
N LEU A 106 -4.90 8.15 6.99
CA LEU A 106 -6.34 8.41 7.10
C LEU A 106 -7.18 7.20 6.68
N ASP A 107 -6.89 6.58 5.55
CA ASP A 107 -7.55 5.35 5.07
C ASP A 107 -6.53 4.35 4.48
N PRO A 108 -6.08 3.34 5.26
CA PRO A 108 -5.13 2.34 4.78
C PRO A 108 -5.72 1.39 3.73
N TYR A 109 -7.05 1.36 3.58
CA TYR A 109 -7.74 0.52 2.59
C TYR A 109 -8.02 1.26 1.28
N PHE A 110 -7.54 2.51 1.15
CA PHE A 110 -7.62 3.24 -0.10
C PHE A 110 -6.57 2.72 -1.10
N THR A 111 -6.75 1.47 -1.55
CA THR A 111 -5.75 0.76 -2.34
C THR A 111 -5.33 1.53 -3.59
N ASN A 112 -6.28 2.14 -4.29
CA ASN A 112 -6.01 2.88 -5.51
C ASN A 112 -5.10 4.10 -5.27
N ALA A 113 -5.25 4.80 -4.15
CA ALA A 113 -4.37 5.90 -3.80
C ALA A 113 -2.94 5.42 -3.53
N GLY A 114 -2.80 4.31 -2.79
CA GLY A 114 -1.49 3.68 -2.55
C GLY A 114 -0.82 3.19 -3.83
N LEU A 115 -1.57 2.53 -4.72
CA LEU A 115 -1.06 2.06 -6.02
C LEU A 115 -0.63 3.23 -6.90
N TYR A 116 -1.47 4.26 -7.01
CA TYR A 116 -1.17 5.47 -7.78
C TYR A 116 0.09 6.15 -7.27
N ALA A 117 0.16 6.42 -5.96
CA ALA A 117 1.30 7.10 -5.36
C ALA A 117 2.61 6.31 -5.53
N SER A 118 2.59 5.00 -5.24
CA SER A 118 3.78 4.16 -5.38
C SER A 118 4.22 4.00 -6.84
N ALA A 119 3.29 3.89 -7.79
CA ALA A 119 3.62 3.82 -9.20
C ALA A 119 4.24 5.13 -9.69
N SER A 120 3.63 6.27 -9.37
CA SER A 120 4.17 7.60 -9.71
C SER A 120 5.56 7.82 -9.11
N LEU A 121 5.77 7.46 -7.85
CA LEU A 121 7.08 7.50 -7.20
C LEU A 121 8.11 6.65 -7.96
N ALA A 122 7.79 5.40 -8.30
CA ALA A 122 8.76 4.49 -8.89
C ALA A 122 9.07 4.76 -10.36
N PHE A 123 8.04 5.08 -11.15
CA PHE A 123 8.13 5.07 -12.61
C PHE A 123 8.29 6.46 -13.21
N ASN A 124 7.71 7.48 -12.60
CA ASN A 124 7.69 8.84 -13.15
C ASN A 124 8.69 9.72 -12.41
N LEU A 125 8.64 9.72 -11.07
CA LEU A 125 9.51 10.53 -10.22
C LEU A 125 10.89 9.91 -9.95
N SER A 126 11.15 8.71 -10.46
CA SER A 126 12.42 7.99 -10.26
C SER A 126 12.85 7.83 -8.79
N ARG A 127 11.88 7.66 -7.89
CA ARG A 127 12.03 7.43 -6.44
C ARG A 127 11.60 6.01 -6.02
N PRO A 128 12.19 4.93 -6.58
CA PRO A 128 11.74 3.55 -6.33
C PRO A 128 11.90 3.09 -4.88
N ALA A 129 12.91 3.57 -4.16
CA ALA A 129 13.10 3.23 -2.74
C ALA A 129 11.92 3.73 -1.88
N GLU A 130 11.42 4.93 -2.17
CA GLU A 130 10.28 5.53 -1.50
C GLU A 130 8.98 4.80 -1.84
N ALA A 131 8.79 4.42 -3.10
CA ALA A 131 7.66 3.61 -3.53
C ALA A 131 7.59 2.27 -2.78
N VAL A 132 8.74 1.58 -2.64
CA VAL A 132 8.86 0.34 -1.85
C VAL A 132 8.54 0.58 -0.38
N SER A 133 9.04 1.68 0.22
CA SER A 133 8.72 2.04 1.60
C SER A 133 7.22 2.22 1.79
N LEU A 134 6.56 2.97 0.90
CA LEU A 134 5.13 3.24 0.98
C LEU A 134 4.29 1.96 0.87
N LEU A 135 4.65 1.05 -0.05
CA LEU A 135 3.95 -0.24 -0.20
C LEU A 135 4.14 -1.14 1.02
N ASN A 136 5.34 -1.18 1.60
CA ASN A 136 5.58 -1.94 2.82
C ASN A 136 4.76 -1.40 3.99
N GLU A 137 4.66 -0.08 4.14
CA GLU A 137 3.82 0.57 5.15
C GLU A 137 2.34 0.21 4.95
N ALA A 138 1.84 0.23 3.71
CA ALA A 138 0.46 -0.13 3.39
C ALA A 138 0.15 -1.61 3.70
N LEU A 139 1.10 -2.50 3.43
CA LEU A 139 0.97 -3.94 3.72
C LEU A 139 0.92 -4.25 5.22
N LEU A 140 1.33 -3.35 6.12
CA LEU A 140 1.14 -3.56 7.56
C LEU A 140 -0.34 -3.59 7.96
N TYR A 141 -1.18 -2.84 7.24
CA TYR A 141 -2.61 -2.71 7.50
C TYR A 141 -3.46 -3.57 6.56
N HIS A 142 -2.96 -3.81 5.34
CA HIS A 142 -3.64 -4.61 4.33
C HIS A 142 -2.71 -5.70 3.75
N PRO A 143 -2.25 -6.67 4.56
CA PRO A 143 -1.17 -7.61 4.21
C PRO A 143 -1.51 -8.54 3.04
N ARG A 144 -2.79 -8.76 2.76
CA ARG A 144 -3.28 -9.64 1.68
C ARG A 144 -3.62 -8.88 0.39
N GLU A 145 -3.21 -7.62 0.27
CA GLU A 145 -3.43 -6.83 -0.93
C GLU A 145 -2.46 -7.23 -2.05
N TRP A 146 -2.87 -8.20 -2.85
CA TRP A 146 -2.07 -8.75 -3.95
C TRP A 146 -1.66 -7.71 -5.00
N ARG A 147 -2.42 -6.61 -5.14
CA ARG A 147 -2.04 -5.53 -6.06
C ARG A 147 -0.78 -4.80 -5.59
N TYR A 148 -0.60 -4.60 -4.28
CA TYR A 148 0.62 -4.03 -3.73
C TYR A 148 1.82 -4.94 -3.94
N VAL A 149 1.63 -6.26 -3.77
CA VAL A 149 2.69 -7.25 -4.03
C VAL A 149 3.07 -7.27 -5.51
N THR A 150 2.08 -7.22 -6.41
CA THR A 150 2.31 -7.11 -7.85
C THR A 150 3.15 -5.88 -8.19
N LEU A 151 2.80 -4.72 -7.63
CA LEU A 151 3.52 -3.47 -7.88
C LEU A 151 4.93 -3.49 -7.27
N LEU A 152 5.10 -4.00 -6.04
CA LEU A 152 6.42 -4.20 -5.42
C LEU A 152 7.32 -5.01 -6.34
N ALA A 153 6.80 -6.10 -6.87
CA ALA A 153 7.55 -6.96 -7.75
C ALA A 153 7.85 -6.32 -9.12
N ALA A 154 6.94 -5.54 -9.68
CA ALA A 154 7.20 -4.74 -10.88
C ALA A 154 8.32 -3.71 -10.65
N ILE A 155 8.32 -3.02 -9.51
CA ILE A 155 9.39 -2.10 -9.10
C ILE A 155 10.71 -2.86 -8.93
N GLY A 156 10.68 -3.99 -8.20
CA GLY A 156 11.80 -4.90 -8.01
C GLY A 156 12.45 -5.35 -9.32
N TYR A 157 11.62 -5.60 -10.32
CA TYR A 157 12.08 -6.01 -11.63
C TYR A 157 12.67 -4.85 -12.43
N SER A 158 12.01 -3.71 -12.50
CA SER A 158 12.30 -2.69 -13.53
C SER A 158 13.13 -1.50 -13.02
N LYS A 159 13.08 -1.21 -11.72
CA LYS A 159 13.60 0.04 -11.15
C LYS A 159 14.42 -0.13 -9.87
N ALA A 160 14.25 -1.23 -9.15
CA ALA A 160 14.99 -1.45 -7.91
C ALA A 160 16.46 -1.79 -8.18
N SER A 161 17.35 -1.13 -7.46
CA SER A 161 18.78 -1.48 -7.44
C SER A 161 19.04 -2.85 -6.82
N ASP A 162 18.09 -3.38 -6.02
CA ASP A 162 18.20 -4.67 -5.33
C ASP A 162 16.92 -5.53 -5.51
N PRO A 163 16.83 -6.31 -6.60
CA PRO A 163 15.73 -7.25 -6.81
C PRO A 163 15.68 -8.36 -5.73
N ALA A 164 16.82 -8.68 -5.10
CA ALA A 164 16.88 -9.69 -4.05
C ALA A 164 16.16 -9.23 -2.77
N LYS A 165 16.28 -7.94 -2.43
CA LYS A 165 15.54 -7.34 -1.31
C LYS A 165 14.04 -7.46 -1.52
N VAL A 166 13.55 -7.13 -2.72
CA VAL A 166 12.12 -7.26 -3.04
C VAL A 166 11.67 -8.72 -2.98
N ALA A 167 12.45 -9.65 -3.54
CA ALA A 167 12.17 -11.08 -3.47
C ALA A 167 12.05 -11.59 -2.02
N ARG A 168 12.91 -11.12 -1.11
CA ARG A 168 12.83 -11.45 0.33
C ARG A 168 11.58 -10.87 0.98
N LEU A 169 11.22 -9.63 0.66
CA LEU A 169 10.06 -8.94 1.23
C LEU A 169 8.74 -9.64 0.89
N ILE A 170 8.58 -10.10 -0.35
CA ILE A 170 7.34 -10.75 -0.81
C ILE A 170 7.24 -12.23 -0.42
N MET A 171 8.35 -12.85 0.04
CA MET A 171 8.42 -14.28 0.31
C MET A 171 7.35 -14.79 1.30
N PRO A 172 7.09 -14.11 2.44
CA PRO A 172 6.04 -14.58 3.36
C PRO A 172 4.66 -14.57 2.70
N LEU A 173 4.39 -13.57 1.86
CA LEU A 173 3.09 -13.37 1.22
C LEU A 173 2.80 -14.41 0.14
N ILE A 174 3.82 -14.85 -0.60
CA ILE A 174 3.63 -15.83 -1.68
C ILE A 174 3.43 -17.27 -1.17
N MET A 175 3.82 -17.53 0.08
CA MET A 175 3.68 -18.82 0.75
C MET A 175 2.28 -19.03 1.33
N GLU A 176 1.45 -17.98 1.37
CA GLU A 176 0.05 -18.10 1.77
C GLU A 176 -0.70 -19.04 0.80
N PRO A 177 -1.57 -19.93 1.31
CA PRO A 177 -2.31 -20.89 0.49
C PRO A 177 -3.09 -20.22 -0.65
N ASP A 178 -3.74 -19.09 -0.33
CA ASP A 178 -4.62 -18.34 -1.23
C ASP A 178 -3.87 -17.38 -2.16
N CYS A 179 -2.54 -17.37 -2.13
CA CYS A 179 -1.75 -16.50 -2.99
C CYS A 179 -2.00 -16.81 -4.48
N PRO A 180 -2.37 -15.80 -5.30
CA PRO A 180 -2.50 -15.96 -6.74
C PRO A 180 -1.25 -16.56 -7.38
N VAL A 181 -1.43 -17.57 -8.22
CA VAL A 181 -0.31 -18.30 -8.88
C VAL A 181 0.59 -17.35 -9.68
N MET A 182 0.01 -16.30 -10.28
CA MET A 182 0.75 -15.23 -10.95
C MET A 182 1.82 -14.58 -10.06
N LEU A 183 1.51 -14.34 -8.78
CA LEU A 183 2.46 -13.75 -7.83
C LEU A 183 3.58 -14.71 -7.47
N ARG A 184 3.29 -16.01 -7.32
CA ARG A 184 4.33 -17.04 -7.14
C ARG A 184 5.27 -17.06 -8.35
N GLN A 185 4.73 -17.03 -9.57
CA GLN A 185 5.54 -16.98 -10.78
C GLN A 185 6.42 -15.74 -10.83
N LEU A 186 5.88 -14.57 -10.49
CA LEU A 186 6.61 -13.32 -10.47
C LEU A 186 7.75 -13.34 -9.42
N ALA A 187 7.49 -13.93 -8.25
CA ALA A 187 8.52 -14.11 -7.22
C ALA A 187 9.61 -15.09 -7.63
N ALA A 188 9.27 -16.20 -8.30
CA ALA A 188 10.26 -17.12 -8.86
C ALA A 188 11.18 -16.38 -9.85
N PHE A 189 10.59 -15.56 -10.71
CA PHE A 189 11.33 -14.77 -11.68
C PHE A 189 12.23 -13.71 -11.04
N LEU A 190 11.78 -13.01 -10.00
CA LEU A 190 12.62 -12.08 -9.23
C LEU A 190 13.81 -12.80 -8.57
N ASN A 191 13.59 -13.99 -8.01
CA ASN A 191 14.67 -14.80 -7.45
C ASN A 191 15.68 -15.20 -8.53
N LYS A 192 15.24 -15.57 -9.74
CA LYS A 192 16.15 -15.81 -10.87
C LYS A 192 16.96 -14.57 -11.23
N LYS A 193 16.32 -13.40 -11.31
CA LYS A 193 17.01 -12.13 -11.62
C LYS A 193 18.04 -11.76 -10.56
N ALA A 194 17.76 -12.10 -9.30
CA ALA A 194 18.68 -11.96 -8.18
C ALA A 194 19.77 -13.05 -8.12
N GLY A 195 19.81 -14.00 -9.06
CA GLY A 195 20.77 -15.13 -9.05
C GLY A 195 20.44 -16.24 -8.04
N ASN A 196 19.31 -16.14 -7.31
CA ASN A 196 18.88 -17.15 -6.36
C ASN A 196 18.07 -18.26 -7.05
N TYR A 197 18.76 -19.05 -7.88
CA TYR A 197 18.15 -20.11 -8.66
C TYR A 197 17.51 -21.20 -7.79
N ARG A 198 18.08 -21.50 -6.62
CA ARG A 198 17.53 -22.48 -5.69
C ARG A 198 16.15 -22.07 -5.19
N ALA A 199 15.98 -20.82 -4.76
CA ALA A 199 14.67 -20.31 -4.33
C ALA A 199 13.66 -20.28 -5.49
N ALA A 200 14.10 -19.88 -6.69
CA ALA A 200 13.25 -19.91 -7.87
C ALA A 200 12.75 -21.33 -8.19
N SER A 201 13.64 -22.33 -8.17
CA SER A 201 13.26 -23.74 -8.40
C SER A 201 12.26 -24.25 -7.37
N LEU A 202 12.42 -23.90 -6.09
CA LEU A 202 11.46 -24.27 -5.06
C LEU A 202 10.06 -23.70 -5.34
N ILE A 203 9.98 -22.42 -5.71
CA ILE A 203 8.70 -21.77 -6.03
C ILE A 203 8.04 -22.43 -7.26
N TYR A 204 8.80 -22.74 -8.32
CA TYR A 204 8.24 -23.44 -9.48
C TYR A 204 7.72 -24.84 -9.14
N LYS A 205 8.40 -25.58 -8.25
CA LYS A 205 7.90 -26.86 -7.75
C LYS A 205 6.58 -26.69 -7.00
N THR A 206 6.49 -25.68 -6.12
CA THR A 206 5.23 -25.36 -5.43
C THR A 206 4.11 -25.00 -6.41
N ILE A 207 4.40 -24.27 -7.50
CA ILE A 207 3.40 -24.00 -8.54
C ILE A 207 2.87 -25.30 -9.15
N LEU A 208 3.75 -26.25 -9.50
CA LEU A 208 3.34 -27.54 -10.07
C LEU A 208 2.50 -28.39 -9.10
N GLU A 209 2.73 -28.27 -7.80
CA GLU A 209 2.00 -29.01 -6.77
C GLU A 209 0.63 -28.38 -6.46
N THR A 210 0.49 -27.07 -6.62
CA THR A 210 -0.66 -26.32 -6.08
C THR A 210 -1.64 -25.80 -7.14
N THR A 211 -1.20 -25.58 -8.38
CA THR A 211 -2.07 -25.07 -9.44
C THR A 211 -2.66 -26.18 -10.31
N ARG A 212 -3.84 -25.91 -10.89
CA ARG A 212 -4.44 -26.74 -11.94
C ARG A 212 -4.48 -26.05 -13.31
N ASP A 213 -4.04 -24.80 -13.36
CA ASP A 213 -4.00 -24.02 -14.60
C ASP A 213 -2.79 -24.45 -15.45
N GLN A 214 -3.10 -24.95 -16.66
CA GLN A 214 -2.09 -25.51 -17.56
C GLN A 214 -1.08 -24.48 -18.03
N PHE A 215 -1.46 -23.21 -18.20
CA PHE A 215 -0.52 -22.17 -18.59
C PHE A 215 0.64 -22.06 -17.58
N TYR A 216 0.31 -22.06 -16.29
CA TYR A 216 1.29 -21.97 -15.22
C TYR A 216 2.09 -23.27 -15.05
N ILE A 217 1.46 -24.43 -15.25
CA ILE A 217 2.14 -25.74 -15.20
C ILE A 217 3.20 -25.84 -16.29
N ASP A 218 2.84 -25.54 -17.54
CA ASP A 218 3.75 -25.64 -18.68
C ASP A 218 4.91 -24.66 -18.54
N ASN A 219 4.63 -23.44 -18.09
CA ASN A 219 5.68 -22.46 -17.81
C ASN A 219 6.62 -22.92 -16.69
N ALA A 220 6.08 -23.44 -15.57
CA ALA A 220 6.91 -23.91 -14.46
C ALA A 220 7.81 -25.11 -14.85
N ARG A 221 7.30 -26.05 -15.64
CA ARG A 221 8.11 -27.16 -16.19
C ARG A 221 9.26 -26.66 -17.05
N LYS A 222 8.96 -25.74 -17.99
CA LYS A 222 9.95 -25.14 -18.88
C LYS A 222 11.04 -24.41 -18.10
N GLU A 223 10.66 -23.67 -17.07
CA GLU A 223 11.60 -22.92 -16.24
C GLU A 223 12.46 -23.82 -15.36
N LEU A 224 11.92 -24.90 -14.78
CA LEU A 224 12.71 -25.86 -14.02
C LEU A 224 13.78 -26.54 -14.88
N ALA A 225 13.44 -26.98 -16.10
CA ALA A 225 14.41 -27.57 -17.02
C ALA A 225 15.56 -26.61 -17.36
N ARG A 226 15.27 -25.30 -17.49
CA ARG A 226 16.31 -24.27 -17.70
C ARG A 226 17.20 -24.12 -16.47
N LEU A 227 16.63 -24.11 -15.27
CA LEU A 227 17.38 -23.93 -14.03
C LEU A 227 18.31 -25.12 -13.74
N GLU A 228 17.91 -26.35 -14.07
CA GLU A 228 18.76 -27.54 -13.96
C GLU A 228 20.01 -27.46 -14.85
N GLY A 229 19.89 -26.82 -16.02
CA GLY A 229 21.03 -26.54 -16.90
C GLY A 229 21.96 -25.43 -16.41
N MET A 230 21.50 -24.54 -15.54
CA MET A 230 22.28 -23.41 -14.99
C MET A 230 22.97 -23.74 -13.66
N GLN A 231 22.61 -24.86 -13.02
CA GLN A 231 23.19 -25.33 -11.76
C GLN A 231 24.34 -26.35 -11.96
N ARG A 232 24.73 -26.61 -13.21
CA ARG A 232 25.91 -27.40 -13.60
C ARG A 232 27.07 -26.46 -13.91
#